data_AF-A0A661C8Q0-F1
#
_entry.id   AF-A0A661C8Q0-F1
#
_cell.length_a   1.000
_cell.length_b   1.000
_cell.length_c   1.000
_cell.angle_alpha   90.00
_cell.angle_beta   90.00
_cell.angle_gamma   90.00
#
_symmetry.space_group_name_H-M   'P 1'
#
loop_
_entity.id
_entity.type
_entity.pdbx_description
1 polymer ?
#
loop_
_entity_poly.entity_id
_entity_poly.type
_entity_poly.pdbx_seq_one_letter_code
_entity_poly.pdbx_strand_id
1 'polypeptide(L)' 'MTNSTLSIQVQIKNVYGSEMVYPVCDNAKLFAEMVGRKTLTARDISSIKKLGYTITVKQRSL' A
#
# COMPACT_ATOMS: atom_id res chain seq x y z
N MET A 1 -10.29 -20.22 16.10
CA MET A 1 -10.18 -18.76 15.98
C MET A 1 -9.54 -18.47 14.63
N THR A 2 -10.33 -18.16 13.60
CA THR A 2 -9.80 -17.87 12.27
C THR A 2 -9.33 -16.42 12.26
N ASN A 3 -8.07 -16.17 12.59
CA ASN A 3 -7.47 -14.84 12.48
C ASN A 3 -7.28 -14.51 11.00
N SER A 4 -8.33 -13.98 10.36
CA SER A 4 -8.25 -13.42 9.02
C SER A 4 -7.43 -12.14 9.07
N THR A 5 -6.13 -12.23 8.77
CA THR A 5 -5.22 -11.08 8.75
C THR A 5 -5.61 -10.11 7.63
N LEU A 6 -6.01 -8.89 7.98
CA LEU A 6 -6.24 -7.81 7.03
C LEU A 6 -4.93 -7.44 6.33
N SER A 7 -4.92 -7.46 5.00
CA SER A 7 -3.73 -7.10 4.23
C SER A 7 -4.06 -6.21 3.02
N ILE A 8 -3.09 -5.36 2.66
CA ILE A 8 -3.10 -4.62 1.42
C ILE A 8 -1.87 -4.96 0.59
N GLN A 9 -2.02 -4.85 -0.73
CA GLN A 9 -0.94 -5.05 -1.68
C GLN A 9 -0.58 -3.72 -2.34
N VAL A 10 0.72 -3.42 -2.37
CA VAL A 10 1.29 -2.23 -3.00
C VAL A 10 2.41 -2.61 -3.97
N GLN A 11 2.77 -1.71 -4.87
CA GLN A 11 3.90 -1.84 -5.76
C GLN A 11 4.82 -0.65 -5.58
N ILE A 12 6.11 -0.89 -5.38
CA ILE A 12 7.12 0.17 -5.36
C ILE A 12 7.64 0.36 -6.78
N LYS A 13 7.60 1.59 -7.27
CA LYS A 13 8.17 1.98 -8.57
C LYS A 13 9.15 3.12 -8.36
N ASN A 14 10.30 3.05 -9.02
CA ASN A 14 11.19 4.20 -9.14
C ASN A 14 10.74 5.05 -10.33
N VAL A 15 10.45 6.32 -10.10
CA VAL A 15 10.00 7.28 -11.09
C VAL A 15 10.95 8.47 -11.02
N TYR A 16 11.79 8.63 -12.04
CA TYR A 16 12.82 9.67 -12.12
C TYR A 16 13.68 9.78 -10.84
N GLY A 17 14.13 8.63 -10.31
CA GLY A 17 14.95 8.58 -9.09
C GLY A 17 14.15 8.58 -7.79
N SER A 18 12.84 8.81 -7.82
CA SER A 18 11.98 8.82 -6.62
C SER A 18 11.22 7.50 -6.46
N GLU A 19 11.28 6.91 -5.27
CA GLU A 19 10.46 5.74 -4.93
C GLU A 19 9.02 6.14 -4.63
N MET A 20 8.09 5.57 -5.39
CA MET A 20 6.66 5.80 -5.24
C MET A 20 5.95 4.48 -4.91
N VAL A 21 5.06 4.51 -3.91
CA VAL A 21 4.28 3.35 -3.48
C VAL A 21 2.89 3.41 -4.11
N TYR A 22 2.65 2.59 -5.12
CA TYR A 22 1.37 2.51 -5.81
C TYR A 22 0.46 1.46 -5.16
N PRO A 23 -0.81 1.78 -4.90
CA PRO A 23 -1.78 0.78 -4.45
C PRO A 23 -2.10 -0.22 -5.57
N VAL A 24 -2.23 -1.51 -5.23
CA VAL A 24 -2.54 -2.58 -6.21
C VAL A 24 -3.92 -3.19 -5.97
N CYS A 25 -4.26 -3.51 -4.73
CA CYS A 25 -5.57 -4.05 -4.38
C CYS A 25 -6.58 -2.94 -4.06
N ASP A 26 -7.88 -3.26 -4.03
CA ASP A 26 -8.94 -2.26 -3.89
C ASP A 26 -8.93 -1.58 -2.52
N ASN A 27 -8.59 -2.31 -1.44
CA ASN A 27 -8.37 -1.69 -0.13
C ASN A 27 -7.22 -0.69 -0.15
N ALA A 28 -6.11 -0.98 -0.85
CA ALA A 28 -5.01 -0.04 -0.99
C ALA A 28 -5.41 1.21 -1.79
N LYS A 29 -6.21 1.02 -2.86
CA LYS A 29 -6.71 2.11 -3.71
C LYS A 29 -7.66 3.01 -2.93
N LEU A 30 -8.54 2.42 -2.11
CA LEU A 30 -9.43 3.17 -1.23
C LEU A 30 -8.64 4.05 -0.25
N PHE A 31 -7.56 3.54 0.36
CA PHE A 31 -6.68 4.38 1.19
C PHE A 31 -6.08 5.55 0.42
N ALA A 32 -5.64 5.32 -0.81
CA ALA A 32 -5.08 6.38 -1.66
C ALA A 32 -6.15 7.43 -2.03
N GLU A 33 -7.37 6.99 -2.35
CA GLU A 33 -8.51 7.86 -2.63
C GLU A 33 -8.92 8.70 -1.41
N MET A 34 -9.00 8.09 -0.23
CA MET A 34 -9.34 8.80 1.02
C MET A 34 -8.35 9.92 1.35
N VAL A 35 -7.07 9.75 1.01
CA VAL A 35 -6.05 10.80 1.20
C VAL A 35 -5.91 11.73 -0.02
N GLY A 36 -6.73 11.54 -1.07
CA GLY A 36 -6.74 12.36 -2.28
C GLY A 36 -5.50 12.21 -3.17
N ARG A 37 -4.81 11.06 -3.14
CA ARG A 37 -3.54 10.84 -3.85
C ARG A 37 -3.57 9.54 -4.65
N LYS A 38 -2.71 9.44 -5.67
CA LYS A 38 -2.55 8.21 -6.48
C LYS A 38 -1.55 7.22 -5.89
N THR A 39 -0.73 7.68 -4.94
CA THR A 39 0.33 6.91 -4.29
C THR A 39 0.25 7.11 -2.79
N LEU A 40 0.72 6.11 -2.04
CA LEU A 40 0.82 6.16 -0.59
C LEU A 40 2.20 6.66 -0.21
N THR A 41 2.26 7.56 0.77
CA THR A 41 3.52 8.03 1.35
C THR A 41 3.96 7.10 2.48
N ALA A 42 5.22 7.24 2.92
CA ALA A 42 5.70 6.54 4.11
C ALA A 42 4.85 6.81 5.37
N ARG A 43 4.29 8.02 5.49
CA ARG A 43 3.35 8.38 6.57
C ARG A 43 2.06 7.59 6.46
N ASP A 44 1.49 7.48 5.26
CA ASP A 44 0.25 6.73 5.03
C ASP A 44 0.46 5.23 5.33
N ILE A 45 1.57 4.67 4.87
CA ILE A 45 1.99 3.29 5.16
C ILE A 45 2.14 3.05 6.67
N SER A 46 2.72 4.00 7.41
CA SER A 46 2.83 3.92 8.87
C SER A 46 1.44 3.92 9.53
N SER A 47 0.55 4.82 9.11
CA SER A 47 -0.82 4.91 9.64
C SER A 47 -1.62 3.64 9.34
N ILE A 48 -1.51 3.10 8.12
CA ILE A 48 -2.20 1.86 7.72
C ILE A 48 -1.72 0.66 8.57
N LYS A 49 -0.42 0.56 8.86
CA LYS A 49 0.11 -0.46 9.78
C LYS A 49 -0.47 -0.30 11.20
N LYS A 50 -0.60 0.93 11.70
CA LYS A 50 -1.21 1.21 13.02
C LYS A 50 -2.69 0.82 13.09
N LEU A 51 -3.39 0.84 11.96
CA LEU A 51 -4.78 0.35 11.85
C LEU A 51 -4.87 -1.19 11.86
N GLY A 52 -3.74 -1.91 11.88
CA GLY A 52 -3.70 -3.37 11.93
C GLY A 52 -3.60 -4.06 10.57
N TYR A 53 -3.37 -3.32 9.49
CA TYR A 53 -3.18 -3.91 8.17
C TYR A 53 -1.73 -4.39 7.96
N THR A 54 -1.59 -5.58 7.40
CA THR A 54 -0.33 -6.08 6.85
C THR A 54 -0.14 -5.53 5.45
N ILE A 55 1.06 -5.04 5.13
CA ILE A 55 1.38 -4.47 3.81
C ILE A 55 2.32 -5.42 3.09
N THR A 56 1.90 -5.87 1.91
CA THR A 56 2.69 -6.75 1.04
C THR A 56 3.09 -6.00 -0.22
N VAL A 57 4.33 -6.17 -0.65
CA VAL A 57 4.81 -5.59 -1.91
C VAL A 57 4.63 -6.64 -3.01
N LYS A 58 3.88 -6.30 -4.06
CA LYS A 58 3.77 -7.13 -5.25
C LYS A 58 5.13 -7.17 -5.93
N GLN A 59 5.77 -8.33 -5.89
CA GLN A 59 7.01 -8.57 -6.61
C GLN A 59 6.73 -8.53 -8.12
N ARG A 60 7.60 -7.88 -8.89
CA ARG A 60 7.52 -7.91 -10.34
C ARG A 60 7.97 -9.29 -10.80
N SER A 61 7.05 -10.08 -11.36
CA SER A 61 7.42 -11.30 -12.09
C SER A 61 8.22 -10.87 -13.34
N LEU A 62 9.45 -11.38 -13.46
CA LEU A 62 10.30 -11.27 -14.65
C LEU A 62 9.89 -12.32 -15.68
#